data_AF-A0A4Q1HDQ8-F1
#
_entry.id   AF-A0A4Q1HDQ8-F1
#
_cell.length_a   1.000
_cell.length_b   1.000
_cell.length_c   1.000
_cell.angle_alpha   90.00
_cell.angle_beta   90.00
_cell.angle_gamma   90.00
#
_symmetry.space_group_name_H-M   'P 1'
#
loop_
_entity.id
_entity.type
_entity.pdbx_description
1 polymer ?
#
loop_
_entity_poly.entity_id
_entity_poly.type
_entity_poly.pdbx_seq_one_letter_code
_entity_poly.pdbx_strand_id
1 'polypeptide(L)' 'MFKVLIGLVTPFIGVLGLLPWVVSVERPVAGVPFAYFWMFSWFLLTSGCLYLCYRWFDAGTQRAGTQ' A
#
# COMPACT_ATOMS: atom_id res chain seq x y z
N MET A 1 0.64 18.62 -1.51
CA MET A 1 -0.59 17.86 -1.89
C MET A 1 -0.30 16.68 -2.82
N PHE A 2 0.56 16.82 -3.85
CA PHE A 2 0.95 15.73 -4.77
C PHE A 2 1.50 14.44 -4.10
N LYS A 3 2.15 14.58 -2.94
CA LYS A 3 2.78 13.47 -2.21
C LYS A 3 1.74 12.49 -1.62
N VAL A 4 0.63 13.02 -1.12
CA VAL A 4 -0.51 12.22 -0.61
C VAL A 4 -1.24 11.54 -1.75
N LEU A 5 -1.34 12.23 -2.91
CA LEU A 5 -1.86 11.63 -4.14
C LEU A 5 -1.04 10.40 -4.53
N ILE A 6 0.28 10.42 -4.49
CA ILE A 6 1.08 9.22 -4.80
C ILE A 6 0.85 8.10 -3.77
N GLY A 7 0.84 8.43 -2.48
CA GLY A 7 0.54 7.46 -1.41
C GLY A 7 -0.87 6.88 -1.45
N LEU A 8 -1.85 7.59 -2.02
CA LEU A 8 -3.25 7.13 -2.12
C LEU A 8 -3.56 6.49 -3.48
N VAL A 9 -2.95 6.98 -4.55
CA VAL A 9 -3.13 6.47 -5.91
C VAL A 9 -2.42 5.13 -6.07
N THR A 10 -1.23 4.95 -5.48
CA THR A 10 -0.52 3.65 -5.50
C THR A 10 -1.35 2.50 -4.92
N PRO A 11 -1.94 2.59 -3.70
CA PRO A 11 -2.84 1.57 -3.22
C PRO A 11 -4.07 1.46 -4.09
N PHE A 12 -4.66 2.55 -4.58
CA PHE A 12 -5.87 2.46 -5.41
C PHE A 12 -5.64 1.68 -6.72
N ILE A 13 -4.55 1.99 -7.44
CA ILE A 13 -4.15 1.31 -8.68
C ILE A 13 -3.80 -0.14 -8.38
N GLY A 14 -3.08 -0.39 -7.27
CA GLY A 14 -2.76 -1.74 -6.83
C GLY A 14 -4.02 -2.55 -6.54
N VAL A 15 -4.99 -2.02 -5.77
CA VAL A 15 -6.20 -2.76 -5.35
C VAL A 15 -7.03 -3.05 -6.57
N LEU A 16 -7.39 -2.01 -7.30
CA LEU A 16 -8.42 -2.08 -8.33
C LEU A 16 -7.90 -2.66 -9.64
N GLY A 17 -6.65 -2.36 -10.00
CA GLY A 17 -6.06 -2.85 -11.25
C GLY A 17 -5.75 -4.34 -11.22
N LEU A 18 -5.29 -4.84 -10.07
CA LEU A 18 -4.94 -6.27 -9.91
C LEU A 18 -6.07 -7.11 -9.33
N LEU A 19 -7.13 -6.51 -8.79
CA LEU A 19 -8.34 -7.22 -8.34
C LEU A 19 -8.83 -8.26 -9.36
N PRO A 20 -9.14 -7.90 -10.63
CA PRO A 20 -9.65 -8.85 -11.61
C PRO A 20 -8.65 -9.99 -11.90
N TRP A 21 -7.36 -9.71 -11.84
CA TRP A 21 -6.32 -10.73 -12.01
C TRP A 21 -6.26 -11.67 -10.80
N VAL A 22 -6.33 -11.15 -9.58
CA VAL A 22 -6.29 -11.92 -8.33
C VAL A 22 -7.47 -12.88 -8.23
N VAL A 23 -8.69 -12.46 -8.59
CA VAL A 23 -9.86 -13.36 -8.59
C VAL A 23 -9.83 -14.36 -9.75
N SER A 24 -9.15 -14.04 -10.85
CA SER A 24 -8.95 -14.97 -11.96
C SER A 24 -7.90 -16.04 -11.67
N VAL A 25 -7.04 -15.85 -10.66
CA VAL A 25 -6.04 -16.85 -10.26
C VAL A 25 -6.69 -17.86 -9.32
N GLU A 26 -7.19 -18.95 -9.89
CA GLU A 26 -7.74 -20.09 -9.15
C GLU A 26 -6.67 -20.98 -8.51
N ARG A 27 -5.39 -20.65 -8.68
CA ARG A 27 -4.25 -21.46 -8.21
C ARG A 27 -4.15 -21.32 -6.68
N PRO A 28 -4.45 -22.38 -5.91
CA PRO A 28 -4.26 -22.33 -4.46
C PRO A 28 -2.76 -22.35 -4.17
N VAL A 29 -2.30 -21.45 -3.31
CA VAL A 29 -0.94 -21.45 -2.78
C VAL A 29 -0.98 -22.22 -1.47
N ALA A 30 -0.29 -23.36 -1.39
CA ALA A 30 -0.26 -24.22 -0.20
C ALA A 30 -1.65 -24.64 0.33
N GLY A 31 -2.65 -24.77 -0.56
CA GLY A 31 -4.04 -25.12 -0.21
C GLY A 31 -4.92 -23.93 0.17
N VAL A 32 -4.37 -22.71 0.17
CA VAL A 32 -5.10 -21.47 0.50
C VAL A 32 -5.32 -20.64 -0.78
N PRO A 33 -6.51 -20.03 -0.98
CA PRO A 33 -6.77 -19.18 -2.14
C PRO A 33 -5.77 -18.01 -2.25
N PHE A 34 -5.32 -17.72 -3.48
CA PHE A 34 -4.38 -16.63 -3.77
C PHE A 34 -4.86 -15.25 -3.25
N ALA A 35 -6.17 -15.05 -3.19
CA ALA A 35 -6.81 -13.87 -2.61
C ALA A 35 -6.33 -13.54 -1.18
N TYR A 36 -5.99 -14.54 -0.36
CA TYR A 36 -5.47 -14.31 0.99
C TYR A 36 -4.03 -13.76 0.97
N PHE A 37 -3.20 -14.26 0.06
CA PHE A 37 -1.83 -13.77 -0.12
C PHE A 37 -1.83 -12.32 -0.63
N TRP A 38 -2.79 -12.01 -1.50
CA TRP A 38 -3.07 -10.67 -1.96
C TRP A 38 -3.50 -9.74 -0.81
N MET A 39 -4.46 -10.15 0.02
CA MET A 39 -4.86 -9.40 1.23
C MET A 39 -3.71 -9.16 2.20
N PHE A 40 -2.79 -10.12 2.35
CA PHE A 40 -1.60 -9.91 3.19
C PHE A 40 -0.65 -8.87 2.58
N SER A 41 -0.48 -8.88 1.26
CA SER A 41 0.29 -7.86 0.54
C SER A 41 -0.30 -6.45 0.72
N TRP A 42 -1.62 -6.31 0.89
CA TRP A 42 -2.28 -5.04 1.23
C TRP A 42 -1.83 -4.45 2.57
N PHE A 43 -1.58 -5.29 3.57
CA PHE A 43 -1.05 -4.84 4.85
C PHE A 43 0.36 -4.27 4.70
N LEU A 44 1.23 -4.98 3.96
CA LEU A 44 2.58 -4.52 3.65
C LEU A 44 2.56 -3.21 2.85
N LEU A 45 1.67 -3.08 1.87
CA LEU A 45 1.53 -1.89 1.05
C LEU A 45 1.04 -0.69 1.87
N THR A 46 0.06 -0.90 2.76
CA THR A 46 -0.41 0.14 3.69
C THR A 46 0.70 0.57 4.64
N SER A 47 1.40 -0.38 5.27
CA SER A 47 2.56 -0.09 6.14
C SER A 47 3.67 0.64 5.39
N GLY A 48 4.02 0.18 4.19
CA GLY A 48 4.97 0.83 3.31
C GLY A 48 4.54 2.24 2.93
N CYS A 49 3.25 2.47 2.69
CA CYS A 49 2.71 3.79 2.39
C CYS A 49 2.87 4.74 3.58
N LEU A 50 2.53 4.30 4.80
CA LEU A 50 2.80 5.08 6.02
C LEU A 50 4.30 5.32 6.22
N TYR A 51 5.15 4.34 5.95
CA TYR A 51 6.60 4.47 6.06
C TYR A 51 7.17 5.47 5.04
N LEU A 52 6.71 5.43 3.80
CA LEU A 52 7.06 6.40 2.75
C LEU A 52 6.57 7.79 3.12
N CYS A 53 5.34 7.93 3.62
CA CYS A 53 4.82 9.18 4.16
C CYS A 53 5.70 9.71 5.30
N TYR A 54 6.08 8.87 6.26
CA TYR A 54 6.95 9.24 7.37
C TYR A 54 8.33 9.69 6.88
N ARG A 55 8.99 8.89 6.04
CA ARG A 55 10.31 9.18 5.49
C ARG A 55 10.35 10.49 4.69
N TRP A 56 9.28 10.80 3.96
CA TRP A 56 9.22 11.97 3.06
C TRP A 56 8.57 13.22 3.67
N PHE A 57 7.79 13.07 4.74
CA PHE A 57 7.09 14.16 5.42
C PHE A 57 7.76 14.53 6.75
N ASP A 58 8.14 13.55 7.58
CA ASP A 58 8.75 13.82 8.88
C ASP A 58 10.21 14.31 8.76
N ALA A 59 10.86 14.13 7.60
CA ALA A 59 12.09 14.83 7.27
C ALA A 59 11.93 16.37 7.21
N GLY A 60 10.70 16.89 7.07
CA GLY A 60 10.38 18.32 7.05
C GLY A 60 9.69 18.85 8.31
N THR A 61 8.96 18.00 9.04
CA THR A 61 8.12 18.43 10.17
C THR A 61 8.88 18.63 11.49
N GLN A 62 10.10 18.11 11.62
CA GLN A 62 10.97 18.33 12.79
C GLN A 62 11.33 19.82 13.06
N ARG A 63 11.05 20.74 12.13
CA ARG A 63 11.31 22.19 12.32
C ARG A 63 10.15 23.00 12.89
N ALA A 64 8.96 22.42 13.09
CA ALA A 64 7.76 23.16 13.50
C ALA A 64 7.33 22.94 14.97
N GLY A 65 8.06 22.13 15.75
CA GLY A 65 7.80 21.87 17.17
C GLY A 65 8.76 22.57 18.15
N THR A 66 9.59 23.49 17.66
CA THR A 66 10.47 24.32 18.49
C THR A 66 10.47 25.75 17.97
N GLN A 67 9.31 26.40 18.08
CA GLN A 67 9.18 27.83 18.35
C GLN A 67 7.85 28.07 19.06
#